data_AF-A0A381I8C1-F1
#
_entry.id   AF-A0A381I8C1-F1
#
_cell.length_a   1.000
_cell.length_b   1.000
_cell.length_c   1.000
_cell.angle_alpha   90.00
_cell.angle_beta   90.00
_cell.angle_gamma   90.00
#
_symmetry.space_group_name_H-M   'P 1'
#
loop_
_entity.id
_entity.type
_entity.pdbx_description
1 polymer ?
#
loop_
_entity_poly.entity_id
_entity_poly.type
_entity_poly.pdbx_seq_one_letter_code
_entity_poly.pdbx_strand_id
1 'polypeptide(L)'
;MSGDDSTLLDLKKGKVNLILIAEDASNNTKKLFKDKSTFRNIPYLFFSTKEEIGFAIGKSPRAVVGIKDENFSKKIIELIEI
;
A
#
# COMPACT_ATOMS: atom_id res chain seq x y z
N MET A 1 6.46 1.23 -5.32
CA MET A 1 6.95 -0.18 -5.41
C MET A 1 5.77 -1.11 -5.21
N SER A 2 5.83 -2.37 -5.68
CA SER A 2 4.67 -3.26 -5.64
C SER A 2 5.04 -4.72 -5.39
N GLY A 3 4.17 -5.46 -4.69
CA GLY A 3 4.38 -6.86 -4.31
C GLY A 3 4.84 -7.00 -2.86
N ASP A 4 4.32 -8.02 -2.19
CA ASP A 4 4.32 -8.15 -0.73
C ASP A 4 5.73 -8.10 -0.13
N ASP A 5 6.67 -8.95 -0.58
CA ASP A 5 8.01 -9.02 0.03
C ASP A 5 8.81 -7.72 -0.11
N SER A 6 8.82 -7.14 -1.31
CA SER A 6 9.55 -5.90 -1.58
C SER A 6 8.96 -4.74 -0.77
N THR A 7 7.64 -4.63 -0.75
CA THR A 7 6.93 -3.58 -0.02
C THR A 7 7.14 -3.72 1.47
N LEU A 8 7.10 -4.95 1.99
CA LEU A 8 7.36 -5.25 3.40
C LEU A 8 8.79 -4.90 3.80
N LEU A 9 9.78 -5.18 2.93
CA LEU A 9 11.17 -4.84 3.20
C LEU A 9 11.38 -3.33 3.33
N ASP A 10 10.85 -2.55 2.40
CA ASP A 10 11.02 -1.10 2.42
C ASP A 10 10.16 -0.42 3.49
N LEU A 11 8.97 -0.96 3.79
CA LEU A 11 8.19 -0.59 4.97
C LEU A 11 9.03 -0.80 6.23
N LYS A 12 9.65 -1.97 6.39
CA LYS A 12 10.52 -2.28 7.55
C LYS A 12 11.71 -1.32 7.65
N LYS A 13 12.24 -0.86 6.52
CA LYS A 13 13.34 0.12 6.42
C LYS A 13 12.90 1.58 6.57
N GLY A 14 11.61 1.86 6.77
CA GLY A 14 11.09 3.23 6.88
C GLY A 14 11.19 4.03 5.57
N LYS A 15 11.19 3.36 4.42
CA LYS A 15 11.33 3.98 3.09
C LYS A 15 9.98 4.22 2.40
N VAL A 16 8.88 4.07 3.11
CA VAL A 16 7.51 4.12 2.58
C VAL A 16 6.70 5.10 3.39
N ASN A 17 6.01 6.00 2.70
CA ASN A 17 5.20 7.08 3.27
C ASN A 17 3.69 6.78 3.25
N LEU A 18 3.26 5.83 2.42
CA LEU A 18 1.87 5.33 2.39
C LEU A 18 1.84 3.89 1.86
N ILE A 19 0.96 3.07 2.42
CA ILE A 19 0.67 1.71 1.96
C ILE A 19 -0.77 1.64 1.42
N LEU A 20 -0.93 1.24 0.16
CA LEU A 20 -2.22 0.89 -0.42
C LEU A 20 -2.37 -0.63 -0.40
N ILE A 21 -3.47 -1.12 0.16
CA ILE A 21 -3.82 -2.54 0.27
C ILE A 21 -5.11 -2.76 -0.51
N ALA A 22 -5.12 -3.70 -1.46
CA ALA A 22 -6.31 -4.04 -2.19
C ALA A 22 -7.41 -4.59 -1.26
N GLU A 23 -8.67 -4.25 -1.54
CA GLU A 23 -9.83 -4.71 -0.79
C GLU A 23 -10.07 -6.22 -0.97
N ASP A 24 -9.64 -6.80 -2.09
CA ASP A 24 -9.69 -8.24 -2.37
C ASP A 24 -8.35 -8.96 -2.07
N ALA A 25 -7.44 -8.30 -1.35
CA ALA A 25 -6.25 -8.95 -0.80
C ALA A 25 -6.62 -10.01 0.25
N SER A 26 -5.77 -11.03 0.40
CA SER A 26 -5.99 -12.08 1.40
C SER A 26 -6.02 -11.51 2.83
N ASN A 27 -6.78 -12.14 3.73
CA ASN A 27 -6.82 -11.73 5.14
C ASN A 27 -5.41 -11.69 5.78
N ASN A 28 -4.54 -12.62 5.39
CA ASN A 28 -3.16 -12.67 5.86
C ASN A 28 -2.38 -11.44 5.39
N THR A 29 -2.49 -11.06 4.12
CA THR A 29 -1.86 -9.85 3.56
C THR A 29 -2.39 -8.59 4.25
N LYS A 30 -3.72 -8.44 4.38
CA LYS A 30 -4.34 -7.29 5.04
C LYS A 30 -3.85 -7.13 6.48
N LYS A 31 -3.87 -8.21 7.26
CA LYS A 31 -3.39 -8.23 8.65
C LYS A 31 -1.91 -7.87 8.72
N LEU A 32 -1.08 -8.51 7.91
CA LEU A 32 0.36 -8.30 7.89
C LEU A 32 0.71 -6.82 7.65
N PHE A 33 0.14 -6.20 6.60
CA PHE A 33 0.46 -4.82 6.28
C PHE A 33 -0.16 -3.84 7.25
N LYS A 34 -1.41 -4.05 7.70
CA LYS A 34 -2.03 -3.26 8.76
C LYS A 34 -1.17 -3.23 10.03
N ASP A 35 -0.78 -4.40 10.53
CA ASP A 35 0.00 -4.50 11.77
C ASP A 35 1.37 -3.83 11.63
N LYS A 36 2.05 -4.03 10.49
CA LYS A 36 3.41 -3.50 10.28
C LYS A 36 3.42 -2.00 10.01
N SER A 37 2.43 -1.47 9.31
CA SER A 37 2.23 -0.04 9.10
C SER A 37 1.88 0.65 10.41
N THR A 38 0.91 0.12 11.16
CA THR A 38 0.50 0.64 12.47
C THR A 38 1.66 0.71 13.44
N PHE A 39 2.46 -0.36 13.56
CA PHE A 39 3.64 -0.40 14.43
C PHE A 39 4.68 0.70 14.12
N ARG A 40 4.75 1.17 12.87
CA ARG A 40 5.72 2.20 12.43
C ARG A 40 5.09 3.57 12.23
N ASN A 41 3.81 3.72 12.58
CA ASN A 41 3.03 4.93 12.33
C ASN A 41 3.06 5.38 10.85
N ILE A 42 3.01 4.41 9.93
CA ILE A 42 2.93 4.67 8.50
C ILE A 42 1.44 4.61 8.09
N PRO A 43 0.90 5.63 7.40
CA PRO A 43 -0.46 5.60 6.88
C PRO A 43 -0.70 4.40 5.96
N TYR A 44 -1.90 3.83 6.02
CA TYR A 44 -2.33 2.78 5.09
C TYR A 44 -3.81 2.91 4.77
N LEU A 45 -4.19 2.49 3.57
CA LEU A 45 -5.56 2.50 3.07
C LEU A 45 -5.94 1.15 2.47
N PHE A 46 -7.18 0.73 2.67
CA PHE A 46 -7.80 -0.30 1.84
C PHE A 46 -8.46 0.39 0.66
N PHE A 47 -8.11 0.02 -0.56
CA PHE A 47 -8.56 0.73 -1.75
C PHE A 47 -8.61 -0.20 -2.97
N SER A 48 -9.76 -0.26 -3.64
CA SER A 48 -9.93 -0.89 -4.96
C SER A 48 -9.51 -2.38 -4.99
N THR A 49 -9.55 -3.01 -6.16
CA THR A 49 -9.16 -4.43 -6.33
C THR A 49 -7.70 -4.58 -6.76
N LYS A 50 -7.13 -5.78 -6.57
CA LYS A 50 -5.78 -6.14 -7.05
C LYS A 50 -5.60 -5.83 -8.53
N GLU A 51 -6.63 -6.12 -9.32
CA GLU A 51 -6.64 -5.94 -10.77
C GLU A 51 -6.57 -4.46 -11.13
N GLU A 52 -7.44 -3.65 -10.55
CA GLU A 52 -7.48 -2.20 -10.77
C GLU A 52 -6.20 -1.50 -10.31
N ILE A 53 -5.68 -1.85 -9.12
CA ILE A 53 -4.41 -1.30 -8.63
C ILE A 53 -3.27 -1.67 -9.59
N GLY A 54 -3.20 -2.93 -10.00
CA GLY A 54 -2.19 -3.42 -10.94
C GLY A 54 -2.25 -2.64 -12.25
N PHE A 55 -3.45 -2.54 -12.83
CA PHE A 55 -3.70 -1.82 -14.08
C PHE A 55 -3.31 -0.34 -13.99
N ALA A 56 -3.72 0.35 -12.92
CA ALA A 56 -3.42 1.77 -12.70
C ALA A 56 -1.91 2.08 -12.66
N ILE A 57 -1.07 1.11 -12.26
CA ILE A 57 0.39 1.27 -12.22
C ILE A 57 1.11 0.57 -13.40
N GLY A 58 0.37 0.08 -14.40
CA GLY A 58 0.92 -0.62 -15.56
C GLY A 58 1.58 -1.95 -15.22
N LYS A 59 0.99 -2.72 -14.29
CA LYS A 59 1.48 -4.03 -13.83
C LYS A 59 0.36 -5.08 -13.82
N SER A 60 0.74 -6.35 -13.73
CA SER A 60 -0.16 -7.43 -13.33
C SER A 60 -0.79 -7.14 -11.97
N PRO A 61 -1.88 -7.84 -11.57
CA PRO A 61 -2.59 -7.57 -10.33
C PRO A 61 -1.66 -7.46 -9.10
N ARG A 62 -1.91 -6.46 -8.24
CA ARG A 62 -1.10 -6.18 -7.05
C ARG A 62 -1.96 -6.04 -5.80
N ALA A 63 -1.67 -6.88 -4.80
CA ALA A 63 -2.34 -6.83 -3.51
C ALA A 63 -1.90 -5.63 -2.67
N VAL A 64 -0.64 -5.22 -2.81
CA VAL A 64 -0.06 -4.13 -2.01
C VAL A 64 0.87 -3.28 -2.85
N VAL A 65 0.78 -1.96 -2.64
CA VAL A 65 1.66 -0.95 -3.22
C VAL A 65 2.18 -0.03 -2.12
N GLY A 66 3.49 0.16 -2.09
CA GLY A 66 4.14 1.16 -1.23
C GLY A 66 4.50 2.42 -2.01
N ILE A 67 4.02 3.57 -1.53
CA ILE A 67 4.33 4.89 -2.05
C ILE A 67 5.47 5.50 -1.25
N LYS A 68 6.57 5.82 -1.93
CA LYS A 68 7.79 6.34 -1.29
C LYS A 68 7.90 7.86 -1.31
N ASP A 69 7.23 8.51 -2.25
CA ASP A 69 7.23 9.96 -2.33
C ASP A 69 6.22 10.54 -1.33
N GLU A 70 6.67 11.42 -0.45
CA GLU A 70 5.83 11.97 0.62
C GLU A 70 4.70 12.86 0.08
N ASN A 71 4.99 13.70 -0.92
CA ASN A 71 4.01 14.62 -1.49
C ASN A 71 2.93 13.84 -2.24
N PHE A 72 3.34 12.81 -2.98
CA PHE A 72 2.40 11.93 -3.66
C PHE A 72 1.53 11.15 -2.67
N SER A 73 2.10 10.64 -1.58
CA SER A 73 1.34 10.01 -0.49
C SER A 73 0.29 10.94 0.09
N LYS A 74 0.66 12.17 0.44
CA LYS A 74 -0.27 13.18 0.97
C LYS A 74 -1.40 13.45 -0.01
N LYS A 75 -1.08 13.60 -1.30
CA LYS A 75 -2.11 13.90 -2.31
C LYS A 75 -3.07 12.73 -2.54
N ILE A 76 -2.59 11.49 -2.47
CA ILE A 76 -3.44 10.30 -2.56
C ILE A 76 -4.42 10.25 -1.39
N ILE A 77 -3.94 10.47 -0.17
CA ILE A 77 -4.78 10.46 1.03
C ILE A 77 -5.90 11.50 0.89
N GLU A 78 -5.55 12.73 0.49
CA GLU A 78 -6.51 13.83 0.26
C GLU A 78 -7.58 13.48 -0.79
N LEU A 79 -7.22 12.75 -1.85
CA LEU A 79 -8.14 12.38 -2.93
C LEU A 79 -9.04 11.19 -2.59
N ILE A 80 -8.60 10.29 -1.71
CA ILE A 80 -9.35 9.06 -1.36
C ILE A 80 -10.23 9.27 -0.12
N GLU A 81 -9.78 10.05 0.87
CA GLU A 81 -10.50 10.27 2.14
C GLU A 81 -11.54 11.42 2.06
N ILE A 82 -12.25 11.56 0.95
CA ILE A 82 -13.38 12.52 0.83
C ILE A 82 -14.54 12.12 1.74
#